data_AF-A0A246FJN1-F1
#
_entry.id   AF-A0A246FJN1-F1
#
_cell.length_a   1.000
_cell.length_b   1.000
_cell.length_c   1.000
_cell.angle_alpha   90.00
_cell.angle_beta   90.00
_cell.angle_gamma   90.00
#
_symmetry.space_group_name_H-M   'P 1'
#
loop_
_entity.id
_entity.type
_entity.pdbx_description
1 polymer ?
#
loop_
_entity_poly.entity_id
_entity_poly.type
_entity_poly.pdbx_seq_one_letter_code
_entity_poly.pdbx_strand_id
1 'polypeptide(L)'
;MLLSATAPAWTLAVPADTPFDFYTLFYVLAFALNLALLVWEGWRRGYALRPWLVMLACTTLAFILGTKLLALTGPEWRGLLHTGHWPDSEARTVLGGALAGTLTLLALRRPFGFSWHVFDAFTLPMCAALVVQCVGCILTGCCFGETTAGGWGFTYPPDTLPYLVQAVQGQLPRGAAHSLPVHPTQLYSLLLCAAVGGVLLVTRRRPWPGGSQRLLHLGLLLTGRFLIEFWRNPAGEQAGSAVHVHAGLALKQVQWILLLLGPAVLALWAWRVWRRRTARPEIGPVHQPVGNLLAVVALLAATAWLGPVALVLPEVLVVKTLLLAVLVLEGGALLLGAAEAAARPARVALPLGLACTVFVLTSQTPAADTTSHQGREQYSTISGSLSAGSFERLQNTGGGGGCGGASQLLAYRHRYATGTLDASFTRLPGQDTDGDVHKAAATYGVRLHAGSDRQNLLLPDSISFGATSPRTTAILAINPYMCFDRKWVGLGYGLLLGNLGYHRVNFGDEQSNLDLQGALRLGRRETVYALAEYNFLGYGAANPQHRLGIGTGFGGTRWHLLGGAATAKNYEMRPNQSRWSGFVEAQGQFSERWQASTFFLLGNRYQQQAGLRLGYRLPGK
;
A
#
# COMPACT_ATOMS: atom_id res chain seq x y z
N MET A 1 -39.76 -56.29 -20.69
CA MET A 1 -40.69 -55.25 -21.19
C MET A 1 -40.57 -54.05 -20.25
N LEU A 2 -39.42 -53.36 -20.28
CA LEU A 2 -39.23 -52.07 -20.96
C LEU A 2 -40.28 -51.02 -20.59
N LEU A 3 -40.01 -50.29 -19.50
CA LEU A 3 -40.33 -48.86 -19.39
C LEU A 3 -39.06 -48.17 -18.87
N SER A 4 -38.06 -48.17 -19.73
CA SER A 4 -36.98 -47.19 -19.75
C SER A 4 -37.59 -45.84 -20.14
N ALA A 5 -37.94 -45.04 -19.14
CA ALA A 5 -38.00 -43.60 -19.29
C ALA A 5 -36.79 -43.03 -18.54
N THR A 6 -35.60 -43.22 -19.11
CA THR A 6 -34.41 -42.47 -18.71
C THR A 6 -34.65 -41.02 -19.09
N ALA A 7 -35.23 -40.25 -18.17
CA ALA A 7 -35.21 -38.80 -18.26
C ALA A 7 -33.75 -38.37 -18.51
N PRO A 8 -33.47 -37.39 -19.38
CA PRO A 8 -32.11 -36.93 -19.60
C PRO A 8 -31.54 -36.47 -18.25
N ALA A 9 -30.57 -37.22 -17.73
CA ALA A 9 -29.82 -36.82 -16.55
C ALA A 9 -28.87 -35.69 -16.98
N TRP A 10 -29.23 -34.46 -16.65
CA TRP A 10 -28.38 -33.28 -16.77
C TRP A 10 -27.33 -33.32 -15.65
N THR A 11 -26.44 -34.31 -15.73
CA THR A 11 -25.24 -34.38 -14.90
C THR A 11 -24.11 -33.68 -15.63
N LEU A 12 -23.68 -32.53 -15.13
CA LEU A 12 -22.53 -31.82 -15.70
C LEU A 12 -21.26 -32.32 -15.00
N ALA A 13 -20.35 -32.92 -15.76
CA ALA A 13 -19.02 -33.23 -15.28
C ALA A 13 -18.16 -31.97 -15.34
N VAL A 14 -17.64 -31.56 -14.17
CA VAL A 14 -16.64 -30.49 -14.13
C VAL A 14 -15.33 -31.05 -14.68
N PRO A 15 -14.63 -30.36 -15.61
CA PRO A 15 -13.46 -30.89 -16.29
C PRO A 15 -12.41 -31.42 -15.30
N ALA A 16 -11.98 -32.66 -15.52
CA ALA A 16 -10.94 -33.33 -14.79
C ALA A 16 -9.58 -32.96 -15.39
N ASP A 17 -9.13 -31.72 -15.19
CA ASP A 17 -7.74 -31.32 -15.39
C ASP A 17 -7.57 -29.85 -14.98
N THR A 18 -6.61 -29.59 -14.09
CA THR A 18 -5.43 -28.78 -14.43
C THR A 18 -4.61 -28.50 -13.16
N PRO A 19 -3.28 -28.36 -13.25
CA PRO A 19 -2.42 -27.80 -12.20
C PRO A 19 -2.71 -26.31 -11.90
N PHE A 20 -3.88 -25.79 -12.27
CA PHE A 20 -4.26 -24.39 -12.19
C PHE A 20 -5.14 -24.13 -10.95
N ASP A 21 -4.70 -23.20 -10.11
CA ASP A 21 -5.48 -22.75 -8.95
C ASP A 21 -6.60 -21.79 -9.39
N PHE A 22 -7.71 -22.36 -9.87
CA PHE A 22 -8.90 -21.58 -10.22
C PHE A 22 -9.48 -20.82 -9.02
N TYR A 23 -9.33 -21.34 -7.80
CA TYR A 23 -9.84 -20.68 -6.60
C TYR A 23 -9.20 -19.31 -6.44
N THR A 24 -7.86 -19.25 -6.43
CA THR A 24 -7.11 -18.00 -6.26
C THR A 24 -7.35 -17.03 -7.42
N LEU A 25 -7.44 -17.52 -8.66
CA LEU A 25 -7.73 -16.68 -9.82
C LEU A 25 -9.08 -15.95 -9.68
N PHE A 26 -10.16 -16.70 -9.44
CA PHE A 26 -11.50 -16.11 -9.30
C PHE A 26 -11.64 -15.29 -8.02
N TYR A 27 -10.91 -15.65 -6.96
CA TYR A 27 -10.80 -14.85 -5.74
C TYR A 27 -10.22 -13.47 -6.02
N VAL A 28 -9.07 -13.39 -6.70
CA VAL A 28 -8.46 -12.11 -7.10
C VAL A 28 -9.39 -11.32 -8.01
N LEU A 29 -10.01 -11.99 -9.00
CA LEU A 29 -10.93 -11.35 -9.93
C LEU A 29 -12.17 -10.78 -9.22
N ALA A 30 -12.74 -11.52 -8.26
CA ALA A 30 -13.88 -11.08 -7.48
C ALA A 30 -13.54 -9.86 -6.60
N PHE A 31 -12.38 -9.87 -5.92
CA PHE A 31 -11.91 -8.71 -5.15
C PHE A 31 -11.63 -7.49 -6.04
N ALA A 32 -10.96 -7.70 -7.18
CA ALA A 32 -10.66 -6.63 -8.13
C ALA A 32 -11.96 -6.01 -8.69
N LEU A 33 -12.92 -6.84 -9.12
CA LEU A 33 -14.22 -6.39 -9.60
C LEU A 33 -14.99 -5.64 -8.52
N ASN A 34 -15.05 -6.18 -7.30
CA ASN A 34 -15.72 -5.54 -6.16
C ASN A 34 -15.17 -4.14 -5.90
N LEU A 35 -13.84 -4.03 -5.81
CA LEU A 35 -13.18 -2.76 -5.53
C LEU A 35 -13.33 -1.77 -6.68
N ALA A 36 -13.19 -2.20 -7.93
CA ALA A 36 -13.40 -1.34 -9.10
C ALA A 36 -14.83 -0.78 -9.12
N LEU A 37 -15.84 -1.62 -8.87
CA LEU A 37 -17.23 -1.21 -8.81
C LEU A 37 -17.52 -0.30 -7.60
N LEU A 38 -16.89 -0.53 -6.45
CA LEU A 38 -17.03 0.33 -5.27
C LEU A 38 -16.38 1.71 -5.48
N VAL A 39 -15.20 1.77 -6.10
CA VAL A 39 -14.56 3.04 -6.46
C VAL A 39 -15.42 3.79 -7.47
N TRP A 40 -15.93 3.11 -8.50
CA TRP A 40 -16.83 3.68 -9.49
C TRP A 40 -18.14 4.19 -8.86
N GLU A 41 -18.75 3.42 -7.97
CA GLU A 41 -19.99 3.78 -7.28
C GLU A 41 -19.78 4.98 -6.35
N GLY A 42 -18.66 5.04 -5.63
CA GLY A 42 -18.28 6.20 -4.82
C GLY A 42 -18.06 7.46 -5.65
N TRP A 43 -17.38 7.33 -6.81
CA TRP A 43 -17.20 8.43 -7.75
C TRP A 43 -18.54 8.93 -8.32
N ARG A 44 -19.41 8.01 -8.74
CA ARG A 44 -20.76 8.35 -9.25
C ARG A 44 -21.63 9.05 -8.21
N ARG A 45 -21.48 8.71 -6.93
CA ARG A 45 -22.19 9.35 -5.79
C ARG A 45 -21.56 10.65 -5.32
N GLY A 46 -20.45 11.08 -5.92
CA GLY A 46 -19.74 12.31 -5.54
C GLY A 46 -19.03 12.22 -4.18
N TYR A 47 -18.69 11.01 -3.72
CA TYR A 47 -17.91 10.87 -2.48
C TYR A 47 -16.47 11.35 -2.70
N ALA A 48 -15.93 12.05 -1.70
CA ALA A 48 -14.52 12.39 -1.70
C ALA A 48 -13.67 11.11 -1.70
N LEU A 49 -12.81 10.95 -2.72
CA LEU A 49 -12.06 9.71 -2.96
C LEU A 49 -11.20 9.29 -1.76
N ARG A 50 -10.61 10.23 -1.02
CA ARG A 50 -9.68 9.93 0.10
C ARG A 50 -10.36 9.20 1.26
N PRO A 51 -11.38 9.77 1.96
CA PRO A 51 -12.08 9.06 3.03
C PRO A 51 -12.82 7.82 2.50
N TRP A 52 -13.24 7.81 1.22
CA TRP A 52 -13.85 6.65 0.60
C TRP A 52 -12.88 5.47 0.48
N LEU A 53 -11.69 5.68 -0.07
CA LEU A 53 -10.69 4.63 -0.22
C LEU A 53 -10.19 4.10 1.14
N VAL A 54 -10.07 4.97 2.16
CA VAL A 54 -9.77 4.53 3.54
C VAL A 54 -10.89 3.64 4.08
N MET A 55 -12.15 4.04 3.90
CA MET A 55 -13.30 3.21 4.30
C MET A 55 -13.29 1.85 3.58
N LEU A 56 -12.98 1.83 2.29
CA LEU A 56 -12.83 0.60 1.51
C LEU A 56 -11.70 -0.28 2.05
N ALA A 57 -10.54 0.29 2.39
CA ALA A 57 -9.43 -0.47 2.96
C ALA A 57 -9.80 -1.09 4.33
N CYS A 58 -10.41 -0.32 5.23
CA CYS A 58 -10.88 -0.82 6.53
C CYS A 58 -11.90 -1.95 6.38
N THR A 59 -12.92 -1.74 5.54
CA THR A 59 -14.00 -2.73 5.35
C THR A 59 -13.52 -3.98 4.62
N THR A 60 -12.57 -3.85 3.68
CA THR A 60 -11.95 -4.99 2.98
C THR A 60 -11.10 -5.83 3.92
N LEU A 61 -10.25 -5.21 4.75
CA LEU A 61 -9.46 -5.93 5.75
C LEU A 61 -10.36 -6.66 6.75
N ALA A 62 -11.38 -5.96 7.27
CA ALA A 62 -12.35 -6.56 8.18
C ALA A 62 -13.15 -7.71 7.53
N PHE A 63 -13.50 -7.58 6.25
CA PHE A 63 -14.15 -8.65 5.50
C PHE A 63 -13.26 -9.89 5.41
N ILE A 64 -11.99 -9.73 4.99
CA ILE A 64 -11.03 -10.84 4.87
C ILE A 64 -10.86 -11.55 6.21
N LEU A 65 -10.58 -10.79 7.29
CA LEU A 65 -10.43 -11.36 8.63
C LEU A 65 -11.71 -12.03 9.11
N GLY A 66 -12.86 -11.41 8.87
CA GLY A 66 -14.17 -11.97 9.21
C GLY A 66 -14.45 -13.31 8.52
N THR A 67 -14.02 -13.49 7.27
CA THR A 67 -14.20 -14.77 6.57
C THR A 67 -13.45 -15.92 7.23
N LYS A 68 -12.29 -15.65 7.82
CA LYS A 68 -11.44 -16.63 8.49
C LYS A 68 -11.92 -16.88 9.92
N LEU A 69 -12.11 -15.82 10.71
CA LEU A 69 -12.47 -15.91 12.12
C LEU A 69 -13.77 -16.69 12.36
N LEU A 70 -14.81 -16.47 11.53
CA LEU A 70 -16.07 -17.21 11.70
C LEU A 70 -15.99 -18.65 11.16
N ALA A 71 -15.00 -18.97 10.34
CA ALA A 71 -14.79 -20.32 9.83
C ALA A 71 -14.03 -21.23 10.83
N LEU A 72 -13.37 -20.64 11.84
CA LEU A 72 -12.62 -21.39 12.84
C LEU A 72 -13.53 -22.27 13.70
N THR A 73 -13.09 -23.49 13.93
CA THR A 73 -13.71 -24.47 14.83
C THR A 73 -13.38 -24.17 16.30
N GLY A 74 -14.14 -24.78 17.23
CA GLY A 74 -13.92 -24.58 18.67
C GLY A 74 -12.51 -24.93 19.18
N PRO A 75 -11.85 -26.00 18.70
CA PRO A 75 -10.45 -26.28 19.01
C PRO A 75 -9.48 -25.23 18.47
N GLU A 76 -9.68 -24.77 17.23
CA GLU A 76 -8.83 -23.75 16.59
C GLU A 76 -8.94 -22.39 17.30
N TRP A 77 -10.16 -22.01 17.74
CA TRP A 77 -10.36 -20.83 18.58
C TRP A 77 -9.61 -20.92 19.91
N ARG A 78 -9.62 -22.08 20.57
CA ARG A 78 -8.84 -22.30 21.80
C ARG A 78 -7.34 -22.21 21.53
N GLY A 79 -6.87 -22.80 20.43
CA GLY A 79 -5.48 -22.68 19.99
C GLY A 79 -5.08 -21.22 19.82
N LEU A 80 -5.83 -20.46 19.01
CA LEU A 80 -5.58 -19.04 18.76
C LEU A 80 -5.55 -18.20 20.05
N LEU A 81 -6.46 -18.45 20.99
CA LEU A 81 -6.52 -17.71 22.26
C LEU A 81 -5.37 -18.06 23.22
N HIS A 82 -4.89 -19.31 23.23
CA HIS A 82 -3.84 -19.77 24.13
C HIS A 82 -2.43 -19.55 23.59
N THR A 83 -2.19 -19.79 22.29
CA THR A 83 -0.86 -19.69 21.69
C THR A 83 -0.64 -18.40 20.91
N GLY A 84 -1.72 -17.68 20.57
CA GLY A 84 -1.66 -16.52 19.67
C GLY A 84 -1.32 -16.87 18.23
N HIS A 85 -1.20 -18.17 17.91
CA HIS A 85 -0.88 -18.65 16.57
C HIS A 85 -2.15 -18.83 15.75
N TRP A 86 -2.12 -18.34 14.52
CA TRP A 86 -3.24 -18.54 13.61
C TRP A 86 -3.23 -19.98 13.10
N PRO A 87 -4.40 -20.64 13.04
CA PRO A 87 -4.48 -22.00 12.54
C PRO A 87 -4.23 -22.05 11.02
N ASP A 88 -3.57 -23.12 10.55
CA ASP A 88 -3.29 -23.38 9.13
C ASP A 88 -4.53 -23.73 8.29
N SER A 89 -5.72 -23.56 8.86
CA SER A 89 -6.99 -23.91 8.23
C SER A 89 -7.34 -22.95 7.08
N GLU A 90 -7.60 -23.51 5.91
CA GLU A 90 -8.05 -22.75 4.74
C GLU A 90 -9.55 -22.45 4.74
N ALA A 91 -10.26 -22.84 5.81
CA ALA A 91 -11.70 -22.64 5.92
C ALA A 91 -12.06 -21.14 5.88
N ARG A 92 -13.07 -20.81 5.06
CA ARG A 92 -13.56 -19.44 4.88
C ARG A 92 -15.08 -19.44 4.79
N THR A 93 -15.72 -18.46 5.42
CA THR A 93 -17.17 -18.23 5.29
C THR A 93 -17.50 -16.80 4.91
N VAL A 94 -18.26 -16.63 3.83
CA VAL A 94 -18.69 -15.31 3.35
C VAL A 94 -19.58 -14.60 4.38
N LEU A 95 -20.32 -15.34 5.21
CA LEU A 95 -21.16 -14.77 6.27
C LEU A 95 -20.34 -13.99 7.29
N GLY A 96 -19.18 -14.52 7.67
CA GLY A 96 -18.26 -13.87 8.61
C GLY A 96 -17.67 -12.58 8.04
N GLY A 97 -17.25 -12.61 6.77
CA GLY A 97 -16.78 -11.42 6.09
C GLY A 97 -17.86 -10.36 5.94
N ALA A 98 -19.07 -10.75 5.53
CA ALA A 98 -20.20 -9.83 5.38
C ALA A 98 -20.59 -9.18 6.71
N LEU A 99 -20.58 -9.94 7.80
CA LEU A 99 -20.86 -9.44 9.15
C LEU A 99 -19.77 -8.45 9.59
N ALA A 100 -18.50 -8.86 9.56
CA ALA A 100 -17.38 -8.02 9.99
C ALA A 100 -17.30 -6.72 9.17
N GLY A 101 -17.37 -6.81 7.83
CA GLY A 101 -17.36 -5.64 6.96
C GLY A 101 -18.54 -4.69 7.22
N THR A 102 -19.75 -5.22 7.47
CA THR A 102 -20.93 -4.39 7.78
C THR A 102 -20.80 -3.71 9.15
N LEU A 103 -20.27 -4.41 10.16
CA LEU A 103 -20.02 -3.85 11.49
C LEU A 103 -18.93 -2.76 11.46
N THR A 104 -17.85 -2.99 10.72
CA THR A 104 -16.80 -1.98 10.50
C THR A 104 -17.36 -0.75 9.79
N LEU A 105 -18.17 -0.93 8.74
CA LEU A 105 -18.83 0.20 8.07
C LEU A 105 -19.77 0.95 9.03
N LEU A 106 -20.51 0.24 9.89
CA LEU A 106 -21.39 0.85 10.89
C LEU A 106 -20.62 1.67 11.94
N ALA A 107 -19.48 1.15 12.39
CA ALA A 107 -18.61 1.82 13.36
C ALA A 107 -17.93 3.07 12.75
N LEU A 108 -17.43 2.95 11.52
CA LEU A 108 -16.63 4.00 10.88
C LEU A 108 -17.45 5.04 10.11
N ARG A 109 -18.71 4.78 9.75
CA ARG A 109 -19.51 5.75 8.98
C ARG A 109 -19.62 7.13 9.67
N ARG A 110 -19.81 7.15 11.00
CA ARG A 110 -19.99 8.40 11.77
C ARG A 110 -18.71 9.22 11.86
N PRO A 111 -17.56 8.65 12.27
CA PRO A 111 -16.31 9.42 12.35
C PRO A 111 -15.87 9.95 10.98
N PHE A 112 -16.14 9.23 9.89
CA PHE A 112 -15.84 9.69 8.52
C PHE A 112 -16.93 10.56 7.87
N GLY A 113 -18.00 10.89 8.60
CA GLY A 113 -19.07 11.79 8.13
C GLY A 113 -20.03 11.18 7.09
N PHE A 114 -20.03 9.86 6.90
CA PHE A 114 -20.95 9.19 5.97
C PHE A 114 -22.37 9.04 6.53
N SER A 115 -23.35 9.34 5.67
CA SER A 115 -24.77 9.06 5.93
C SER A 115 -25.10 7.56 5.76
N TRP A 116 -26.34 7.16 6.06
CA TRP A 116 -26.79 5.77 5.91
C TRP A 116 -26.76 5.26 4.45
N HIS A 117 -26.70 6.15 3.46
CA HIS A 117 -26.62 5.79 2.04
C HIS A 117 -25.32 5.05 1.67
N VAL A 118 -24.27 5.18 2.50
CA VAL A 118 -22.99 4.49 2.28
C VAL A 118 -23.16 2.98 2.23
N PHE A 119 -24.12 2.42 2.99
CA PHE A 119 -24.42 0.98 2.98
C PHE A 119 -24.97 0.51 1.64
N ASP A 120 -25.73 1.37 0.96
CA ASP A 120 -26.36 1.04 -0.32
C ASP A 120 -25.30 0.94 -1.44
N ALA A 121 -24.18 1.66 -1.32
CA ALA A 121 -23.07 1.61 -2.27
C ALA A 121 -22.43 0.21 -2.37
N PHE A 122 -22.50 -0.59 -1.30
CA PHE A 122 -21.92 -1.95 -1.26
C PHE A 122 -22.82 -3.04 -1.87
N THR A 123 -24.07 -2.73 -2.19
CA THR A 123 -25.06 -3.76 -2.56
C THR A 123 -24.75 -4.43 -3.91
N LEU A 124 -24.72 -3.65 -4.99
CA LEU A 124 -24.46 -4.16 -6.34
C LEU A 124 -23.03 -4.70 -6.53
N PRO A 125 -21.96 -4.02 -6.06
CA PRO A 125 -20.61 -4.56 -6.16
C PRO A 125 -20.46 -5.92 -5.49
N MET A 126 -21.08 -6.12 -4.32
CA MET A 126 -21.04 -7.38 -3.60
C MET A 126 -21.76 -8.50 -4.36
N CYS A 127 -22.94 -8.25 -4.96
CA CYS A 127 -23.60 -9.25 -5.80
C CYS A 127 -22.72 -9.65 -7.00
N ALA A 128 -22.14 -8.68 -7.70
CA ALA A 128 -21.30 -8.93 -8.87
C ALA A 128 -20.06 -9.75 -8.51
N ALA A 129 -19.38 -9.40 -7.41
CA ALA A 129 -18.23 -10.13 -6.92
C ALA A 129 -18.57 -11.57 -6.51
N LEU A 130 -19.71 -11.77 -5.84
CA LEU A 130 -20.15 -13.11 -5.44
C LEU A 130 -20.52 -13.99 -6.64
N VAL A 131 -21.10 -13.43 -7.70
CA VAL A 131 -21.35 -14.18 -8.95
C VAL A 131 -20.04 -14.69 -9.53
N VAL A 132 -19.01 -13.84 -9.63
CA VAL A 132 -17.68 -14.23 -10.12
C VAL A 132 -17.05 -15.28 -9.21
N GLN A 133 -17.10 -15.09 -7.89
CA GLN A 133 -16.56 -16.06 -6.94
C GLN A 133 -17.26 -17.43 -7.02
N CYS A 134 -18.59 -17.45 -7.20
CA CYS A 134 -19.32 -18.71 -7.30
C CYS A 134 -18.90 -19.53 -8.53
N VAL A 135 -18.50 -18.88 -9.64
CA VAL A 135 -17.92 -19.59 -10.79
C VAL A 135 -16.63 -20.30 -10.37
N GLY A 136 -15.74 -19.62 -9.64
CA GLY A 136 -14.57 -20.24 -9.03
C GLY A 136 -14.91 -21.44 -8.14
N CYS A 137 -15.94 -21.30 -7.28
CA CYS A 137 -16.40 -22.39 -6.41
C CYS A 137 -16.96 -23.61 -7.18
N ILE A 138 -17.59 -23.38 -8.35
CA ILE A 138 -18.06 -24.46 -9.22
C ILE A 138 -16.88 -25.22 -9.83
N LEU A 139 -15.83 -24.52 -10.26
CA LEU A 139 -14.67 -25.15 -10.89
C LEU A 139 -13.78 -25.91 -9.88
N THR A 140 -13.74 -25.44 -8.63
CA THR A 140 -12.92 -26.06 -7.58
C THR A 140 -13.67 -27.13 -6.78
N GLY A 141 -15.00 -27.13 -6.84
CA GLY A 141 -15.83 -28.04 -6.05
C GLY A 141 -15.92 -27.69 -4.57
N CYS A 142 -15.57 -26.46 -4.17
CA CYS A 142 -15.84 -26.02 -2.79
C CYS A 142 -17.33 -25.70 -2.60
N CYS A 143 -17.87 -25.86 -1.38
CA CYS A 143 -19.26 -25.51 -1.05
C CYS A 143 -20.35 -26.37 -1.73
N PHE A 144 -20.06 -27.65 -1.96
CA PHE A 144 -20.93 -28.60 -2.65
C PHE A 144 -22.18 -29.02 -1.87
N GLY A 145 -23.17 -29.54 -2.60
CA GLY A 145 -24.45 -30.01 -2.07
C GLY A 145 -24.44 -31.46 -1.60
N GLU A 146 -25.57 -31.90 -1.07
CA GLU A 146 -25.80 -33.31 -0.75
C GLU A 146 -25.87 -34.16 -2.03
N THR A 147 -25.57 -35.44 -1.89
CA THR A 147 -25.66 -36.43 -2.98
C THR A 147 -27.09 -36.52 -3.47
N THR A 148 -27.28 -36.53 -4.79
CA THR A 148 -28.61 -36.57 -5.40
C THR A 148 -28.74 -37.77 -6.33
N ALA A 149 -29.88 -38.47 -6.23
CA ALA A 149 -30.28 -39.52 -7.17
C ALA A 149 -31.05 -38.95 -8.38
N GLY A 150 -31.35 -37.64 -8.38
CA GLY A 150 -32.06 -36.97 -9.46
C GLY A 150 -31.17 -36.64 -10.65
N GLY A 151 -31.78 -36.38 -11.80
CA GLY A 151 -31.07 -36.03 -13.04
C GLY A 151 -30.46 -34.61 -13.08
N TRP A 152 -30.19 -33.97 -11.94
CA TRP A 152 -29.66 -32.61 -11.87
C TRP A 152 -28.57 -32.51 -10.80
N GLY A 153 -27.31 -32.57 -11.22
CA GLY A 153 -26.18 -32.62 -10.30
C GLY A 153 -24.85 -32.33 -10.99
N PHE A 154 -23.87 -31.90 -10.20
CA PHE A 154 -22.46 -31.82 -10.63
C PHE A 154 -21.70 -33.06 -10.18
N THR A 155 -20.77 -33.50 -11.02
CA THR A 155 -19.81 -34.57 -10.70
C THR A 155 -18.42 -33.99 -10.79
N TYR A 156 -17.57 -34.34 -9.83
CA TYR A 156 -16.25 -33.73 -9.66
C TYR A 156 -15.14 -34.77 -9.78
N PRO A 157 -13.98 -34.40 -10.33
CA PRO A 157 -12.84 -35.31 -10.48
C PRO A 157 -12.18 -35.67 -9.14
N PRO A 158 -11.22 -36.62 -9.14
CA PRO A 158 -10.35 -36.88 -8.00
C PRO A 158 -9.68 -35.60 -7.47
N ASP A 159 -9.26 -35.62 -6.20
CA ASP A 159 -8.62 -34.50 -5.49
C ASP A 159 -9.51 -33.27 -5.22
N THR A 160 -10.79 -33.33 -5.57
CA THR A 160 -11.78 -32.35 -5.12
C THR A 160 -12.43 -32.75 -3.80
N LEU A 161 -12.84 -31.77 -3.00
CA LEU A 161 -13.52 -32.01 -1.72
C LEU A 161 -14.75 -32.95 -1.81
N PRO A 162 -15.70 -32.79 -2.77
CA PRO A 162 -16.82 -33.72 -2.91
C PRO A 162 -16.38 -35.15 -3.20
N TYR A 163 -15.36 -35.36 -4.04
CA TYR A 163 -14.82 -36.69 -4.31
C TYR A 163 -14.18 -37.30 -3.05
N LEU A 164 -13.31 -36.53 -2.36
CA LEU A 164 -12.62 -36.98 -1.16
C LEU A 164 -13.59 -37.36 -0.03
N VAL A 165 -14.63 -36.55 0.19
CA VAL A 165 -15.64 -36.82 1.22
C VAL A 165 -16.39 -38.12 0.93
N GLN A 166 -16.82 -38.34 -0.32
CA GLN A 166 -17.51 -39.56 -0.71
C GLN A 166 -16.60 -40.80 -0.69
N ALA A 167 -15.33 -40.63 -1.05
CA ALA A 167 -14.32 -41.68 -0.98
C ALA A 167 -14.08 -42.13 0.47
N VAL A 168 -13.89 -41.17 1.39
CA VAL A 168 -13.72 -41.43 2.84
C VAL A 168 -14.97 -42.09 3.44
N GLN A 169 -16.16 -41.72 2.95
CA GLN A 169 -17.43 -42.32 3.37
C GLN A 169 -17.70 -43.71 2.74
N GLY A 170 -16.80 -44.23 1.90
CA GLY A 170 -16.94 -45.53 1.26
C GLY A 170 -18.07 -45.60 0.21
N GLN A 171 -18.51 -44.45 -0.30
CA GLN A 171 -19.61 -44.35 -1.26
C GLN A 171 -19.14 -44.55 -2.71
N LEU A 172 -17.84 -44.42 -2.97
CA LEU A 172 -17.26 -44.53 -4.30
C LEU A 172 -16.62 -45.92 -4.52
N PRO A 173 -16.81 -46.54 -5.69
CA PRO A 173 -16.02 -47.71 -6.07
C PRO A 173 -14.54 -47.34 -6.24
N ARG A 174 -13.64 -48.29 -6.00
CA ARG A 174 -12.19 -48.09 -6.17
C ARG A 174 -11.88 -47.68 -7.61
N GLY A 175 -11.19 -46.55 -7.78
CA GLY A 175 -10.83 -46.02 -9.11
C GLY A 175 -11.94 -45.27 -9.84
N ALA A 176 -12.97 -44.78 -9.14
CA ALA A 176 -14.00 -43.94 -9.75
C ALA A 176 -13.39 -42.70 -10.42
N ALA A 177 -13.76 -42.44 -11.67
CA ALA A 177 -13.27 -41.28 -12.42
C ALA A 177 -13.85 -39.94 -11.92
N HIS A 178 -15.03 -39.97 -11.29
CA HIS A 178 -15.72 -38.80 -10.74
C HIS A 178 -16.53 -39.16 -9.49
N SER A 179 -16.88 -38.14 -8.72
CA SER A 179 -17.79 -38.22 -7.57
C SER A 179 -19.20 -38.61 -8.02
N LEU A 180 -20.01 -39.15 -7.10
CA LEU A 180 -21.45 -39.24 -7.27
C LEU A 180 -22.05 -37.83 -7.50
N PRO A 181 -23.16 -37.72 -8.24
CA PRO A 181 -23.82 -36.45 -8.48
C PRO A 181 -24.20 -35.77 -7.16
N VAL A 182 -23.82 -34.50 -7.02
CA VAL A 182 -24.20 -33.64 -5.89
C VAL A 182 -25.03 -32.46 -6.38
N HIS A 183 -25.95 -31.98 -5.54
CA HIS A 183 -26.71 -30.78 -5.87
C HIS A 183 -25.77 -29.59 -6.14
N PRO A 184 -25.97 -28.83 -7.23
CA PRO A 184 -25.10 -27.71 -7.59
C PRO A 184 -25.45 -26.46 -6.78
N THR A 185 -25.27 -26.52 -5.46
CA THR A 185 -25.57 -25.44 -4.51
C THR A 185 -24.80 -24.15 -4.80
N GLN A 186 -23.63 -24.26 -5.41
CA GLN A 186 -22.84 -23.11 -5.87
C GLN A 186 -23.54 -22.38 -7.02
N LEU A 187 -24.15 -23.11 -7.96
CA LEU A 187 -24.94 -22.52 -9.03
C LEU A 187 -26.22 -21.87 -8.47
N TYR A 188 -26.88 -22.50 -7.49
CA TYR A 188 -28.02 -21.88 -6.82
C TYR A 188 -27.65 -20.56 -6.14
N SER A 189 -26.48 -20.53 -5.49
CA SER A 189 -25.94 -19.32 -4.85
C SER A 189 -25.58 -18.23 -5.85
N LEU A 190 -25.01 -18.61 -7.00
CA LEU A 190 -24.75 -17.70 -8.12
C LEU A 190 -26.05 -17.08 -8.65
N LEU A 191 -27.04 -17.91 -8.94
CA LEU A 191 -28.34 -17.47 -9.46
C LEU A 191 -29.07 -16.58 -8.45
N LEU A 192 -29.00 -16.90 -7.16
CA LEU A 192 -29.52 -16.05 -6.10
C LEU A 192 -28.84 -14.68 -6.09
N CYS A 193 -27.50 -14.63 -6.15
CA CYS A 193 -26.76 -13.37 -6.17
C CYS A 193 -27.08 -12.54 -7.42
N ALA A 194 -27.19 -13.19 -8.58
CA ALA A 194 -27.56 -12.55 -9.83
C ALA A 194 -29.00 -12.00 -9.80
N ALA A 195 -29.95 -12.78 -9.29
CA ALA A 195 -31.34 -12.37 -9.14
C ALA A 195 -31.50 -11.19 -8.18
N VAL A 196 -30.84 -11.24 -7.02
CA VAL A 196 -30.83 -10.12 -6.06
C VAL A 196 -30.19 -8.88 -6.68
N GLY A 197 -29.07 -9.03 -7.40
CA GLY A 197 -28.44 -7.95 -8.16
C GLY A 197 -29.41 -7.33 -9.18
N GLY A 198 -30.16 -8.16 -9.92
CA GLY A 198 -31.19 -7.71 -10.86
C GLY A 198 -32.30 -6.92 -10.18
N VAL A 199 -32.84 -7.41 -9.06
CA VAL A 199 -33.85 -6.69 -8.26
C VAL A 199 -33.32 -5.34 -7.79
N LEU A 200 -32.07 -5.26 -7.33
CA LEU A 200 -31.44 -4.01 -6.89
C LEU A 200 -31.21 -3.04 -8.05
N LEU A 201 -30.88 -3.53 -9.25
CA LEU A 201 -30.76 -2.69 -10.45
C LEU A 201 -32.09 -2.08 -10.86
N VAL A 202 -33.16 -2.90 -10.90
CA VAL A 202 -34.52 -2.44 -11.26
C VAL A 202 -35.05 -1.45 -10.22
N THR A 203 -34.75 -1.68 -8.95
CA THR A 203 -35.22 -0.82 -7.85
C THR A 203 -34.30 0.37 -7.56
N ARG A 204 -33.15 0.48 -8.25
CA ARG A 204 -32.12 1.51 -7.97
C ARG A 204 -32.61 2.95 -8.07
N ARG A 205 -33.60 3.22 -8.93
CA ARG A 205 -34.17 4.57 -9.14
C ARG A 205 -35.29 4.93 -8.17
N ARG A 206 -35.71 4.01 -7.29
CA ARG A 206 -36.77 4.27 -6.32
C ARG A 206 -36.26 5.18 -5.20
N PRO A 207 -37.01 6.22 -4.79
CA PRO A 207 -36.60 7.15 -3.74
C PRO A 207 -36.80 6.54 -2.35
N TRP A 208 -35.95 5.58 -1.97
CA TRP A 208 -36.02 4.97 -0.66
C TRP A 208 -35.07 5.64 0.36
N PRO A 209 -35.35 5.53 1.67
CA PRO A 209 -34.43 6.01 2.70
C PRO A 209 -33.05 5.36 2.60
N GLY A 210 -31.98 6.10 2.89
CA GLY A 210 -30.63 5.55 2.93
C GLY A 210 -30.49 4.31 3.83
N GLY A 211 -29.79 3.31 3.32
CA GLY A 211 -29.59 1.99 3.91
C GLY A 211 -30.70 0.98 3.62
N SER A 212 -31.78 1.39 2.95
CA SER A 212 -32.90 0.49 2.61
C SER A 212 -32.52 -0.53 1.53
N GLN A 213 -31.72 -0.15 0.53
CA GLN A 213 -31.27 -1.09 -0.49
C GLN A 213 -30.36 -2.15 0.14
N ARG A 214 -29.53 -1.78 1.12
CA ARG A 214 -28.74 -2.76 1.89
C ARG A 214 -29.61 -3.73 2.68
N LEU A 215 -30.69 -3.26 3.31
CA LEU A 215 -31.61 -4.13 4.03
C LEU A 215 -32.34 -5.09 3.10
N LEU A 216 -32.81 -4.61 1.94
CA LEU A 216 -33.42 -5.48 0.93
C LEU A 216 -32.42 -6.53 0.43
N HIS A 217 -31.22 -6.10 0.06
CA HIS A 217 -30.12 -6.97 -0.35
C HIS A 217 -29.84 -8.07 0.68
N LEU A 218 -29.65 -7.68 1.94
CA LEU A 218 -29.36 -8.62 3.03
C LEU A 218 -30.53 -9.57 3.28
N GLY A 219 -31.75 -9.05 3.35
CA GLY A 219 -32.95 -9.86 3.59
C GLY A 219 -33.18 -10.92 2.50
N LEU A 220 -33.02 -10.54 1.23
CA LEU A 220 -33.16 -11.48 0.11
C LEU A 220 -32.05 -12.53 0.10
N LEU A 221 -30.79 -12.15 0.32
CA LEU A 221 -29.68 -13.11 0.37
C LEU A 221 -29.80 -14.08 1.55
N LEU A 222 -30.16 -13.61 2.74
CA LEU A 222 -30.34 -14.47 3.92
C LEU A 222 -31.49 -15.45 3.72
N THR A 223 -32.60 -14.98 3.16
CA THR A 223 -33.78 -15.83 2.88
C THR A 223 -33.46 -16.85 1.79
N GLY A 224 -32.81 -16.43 0.69
CA GLY A 224 -32.38 -17.37 -0.35
C GLY A 224 -31.34 -18.36 0.17
N ARG A 225 -30.43 -17.93 1.06
CA ARG A 225 -29.46 -18.81 1.69
C ARG A 225 -30.12 -19.87 2.57
N PHE A 226 -31.17 -19.51 3.33
CA PHE A 226 -31.96 -20.46 4.10
C PHE A 226 -32.52 -21.58 3.21
N LEU A 227 -33.05 -21.23 2.03
CA LEU A 227 -33.57 -22.20 1.06
C LEU A 227 -32.46 -23.10 0.52
N ILE A 228 -31.33 -22.54 0.08
CA ILE A 228 -30.23 -23.32 -0.49
C ILE A 228 -29.64 -24.31 0.53
N GLU A 229 -29.66 -23.96 1.80
CA GLU A 229 -29.05 -24.75 2.87
C GLU A 229 -29.68 -26.15 3.06
N PHE A 230 -30.93 -26.35 2.60
CA PHE A 230 -31.58 -27.67 2.59
C PHE A 230 -30.89 -28.68 1.66
N TRP A 231 -30.23 -28.21 0.60
CA TRP A 231 -29.50 -29.07 -0.34
C TRP A 231 -28.00 -29.08 -0.10
N ARG A 232 -27.51 -28.37 0.93
CA ARG A 232 -26.09 -28.16 1.13
C ARG A 232 -25.46 -29.25 1.99
N ASN A 233 -24.29 -29.78 1.62
CA ASN A 233 -23.60 -30.74 2.46
C ASN A 233 -22.84 -30.03 3.61
N PRO A 234 -22.94 -30.50 4.87
CA PRO A 234 -22.16 -29.98 6.01
C PRO A 234 -20.65 -29.96 5.81
N ALA A 235 -20.09 -30.88 5.03
CA ALA A 235 -18.66 -30.92 4.72
C ALA A 235 -18.22 -29.77 3.79
N GLY A 236 -19.15 -29.22 3.00
CA GLY A 236 -18.87 -28.09 2.10
C GLY A 236 -18.84 -26.72 2.78
N GLU A 237 -19.35 -26.59 4.00
CA GLU A 237 -19.15 -25.43 4.90
C GLU A 237 -19.49 -25.86 6.33
N GLN A 238 -18.46 -26.00 7.16
CA GLN A 238 -18.59 -26.49 8.54
C GLN A 238 -19.19 -25.44 9.48
N ALA A 239 -19.07 -24.15 9.14
CA ALA A 239 -19.56 -23.06 9.97
C ALA A 239 -21.09 -23.11 10.11
N GLY A 240 -21.57 -23.40 11.32
CA GLY A 240 -23.00 -23.49 11.63
C GLY A 240 -23.71 -24.71 11.03
N SER A 241 -22.98 -25.76 10.67
CA SER A 241 -23.54 -26.98 10.09
C SER A 241 -24.13 -27.96 11.11
N ALA A 242 -23.92 -27.72 12.41
CA ALA A 242 -24.44 -28.56 13.49
C ALA A 242 -25.97 -28.65 13.43
N VAL A 243 -26.52 -29.86 13.49
CA VAL A 243 -27.96 -30.09 13.44
C VAL A 243 -28.55 -29.98 14.85
N HIS A 244 -29.58 -29.15 14.99
CA HIS A 244 -30.35 -29.02 16.22
C HIS A 244 -31.83 -29.29 15.98
N VAL A 245 -32.40 -30.13 16.84
CA VAL A 245 -33.83 -30.46 16.80
C VAL A 245 -34.56 -29.57 17.79
N HIS A 246 -35.46 -28.71 17.29
CA HIS A 246 -36.36 -27.92 18.12
C HIS A 246 -37.79 -28.10 17.62
N ALA A 247 -38.72 -28.35 18.55
CA ALA A 247 -40.15 -28.54 18.24
C ALA A 247 -40.43 -29.57 17.13
N GLY A 248 -39.65 -30.65 17.07
CA GLY A 248 -39.80 -31.73 16.08
C GLY A 248 -39.17 -31.47 14.71
N LEU A 249 -38.59 -30.29 14.47
CA LEU A 249 -37.88 -29.96 13.23
C LEU A 249 -36.36 -30.08 13.43
N ALA A 250 -35.71 -30.91 12.63
CA ALA A 250 -34.26 -31.04 12.60
C ALA A 250 -33.68 -30.09 11.53
N LEU A 251 -33.11 -28.97 11.96
CA LEU A 251 -32.48 -27.99 11.07
C LEU A 251 -31.06 -27.70 11.53
N LYS A 252 -30.20 -27.29 10.60
CA LYS A 252 -28.85 -26.83 10.92
C LYS A 252 -28.90 -25.55 11.75
N GLN A 253 -27.89 -25.31 12.57
CA GLN A 253 -27.76 -24.11 13.41
C GLN A 253 -27.88 -22.83 12.57
N VAL A 254 -27.22 -22.80 11.40
CA VAL A 254 -27.32 -21.67 10.48
C VAL A 254 -28.74 -21.50 9.92
N GLN A 255 -29.48 -22.59 9.66
CA GLN A 255 -30.86 -22.51 9.19
C GLN A 255 -31.78 -21.89 10.24
N TRP A 256 -31.62 -22.24 11.52
CA TRP A 256 -32.38 -21.62 12.62
C TRP A 256 -32.14 -20.12 12.70
N ILE A 257 -30.87 -19.69 12.58
CA ILE A 257 -30.52 -18.26 12.59
C ILE A 257 -31.13 -17.55 11.38
N LEU A 258 -31.03 -18.13 10.19
CA LEU A 258 -31.53 -17.53 8.95
C LEU A 258 -33.06 -17.47 8.91
N LEU A 259 -33.74 -18.48 9.48
CA LEU A 259 -35.21 -18.53 9.59
C LEU A 259 -35.77 -17.33 10.34
N LEU A 260 -35.07 -16.85 11.37
CA LEU A 260 -35.46 -15.66 12.12
C LEU A 260 -34.93 -14.38 11.46
N LEU A 261 -33.65 -14.36 11.08
CA LEU A 261 -32.97 -13.15 10.64
C LEU A 261 -33.45 -12.66 9.26
N GLY A 262 -33.66 -13.56 8.30
CA GLY A 262 -34.10 -13.20 6.95
C GLY A 262 -35.43 -12.43 6.94
N PRO A 263 -36.51 -13.02 7.48
CA PRO A 263 -37.80 -12.35 7.61
C PRO A 263 -37.74 -11.08 8.47
N ALA A 264 -36.99 -11.07 9.57
CA ALA A 264 -36.86 -9.88 10.41
C ALA A 264 -36.23 -8.69 9.66
N VAL A 265 -35.19 -8.94 8.85
CA VAL A 265 -34.55 -7.91 8.04
C VAL A 265 -35.47 -7.41 6.92
N LEU A 266 -36.23 -8.31 6.28
CA LEU A 266 -37.22 -7.94 5.28
C LEU A 266 -38.40 -7.16 5.88
N ALA A 267 -38.88 -7.54 7.06
CA ALA A 267 -39.91 -6.82 7.79
C ALA A 267 -39.42 -5.41 8.20
N LEU A 268 -38.18 -5.29 8.66
CA LEU A 268 -37.56 -4.00 8.96
C LEU A 268 -37.42 -3.13 7.70
N TRP A 269 -37.02 -3.72 6.57
CA TRP A 269 -36.99 -3.03 5.28
C TRP A 269 -38.38 -2.51 4.89
N ALA A 270 -39.39 -3.39 4.88
CA ALA A 270 -40.77 -3.04 4.53
C ALA A 270 -41.31 -1.94 5.45
N TRP A 271 -41.08 -2.06 6.76
CA TRP A 271 -41.47 -1.06 7.75
C TRP A 271 -40.80 0.30 7.51
N ARG A 272 -39.50 0.33 7.17
CA ARG A 272 -38.79 1.57 6.87
C ARG A 272 -39.28 2.24 5.59
N VAL A 273 -39.50 1.45 4.53
CA VAL A 273 -40.04 1.94 3.26
C VAL A 273 -41.48 2.46 3.46
N TRP A 274 -42.28 1.79 4.28
CA TRP A 274 -43.64 2.21 4.60
C TRP A 274 -43.70 3.50 5.43
N ARG A 275 -42.91 3.59 6.52
CA ARG A 275 -42.94 4.74 7.44
C ARG A 275 -42.24 5.99 6.92
N ARG A 276 -41.21 5.86 6.10
CA ARG A 276 -40.38 7.00 5.65
C ARG A 276 -40.42 7.09 4.13
N ARG A 277 -41.49 7.69 3.60
CA ARG A 277 -41.59 7.98 2.15
C ARG A 277 -40.64 9.09 1.69
N THR A 278 -40.19 9.96 2.61
CA THR A 278 -39.25 11.04 2.29
C THR A 278 -37.81 10.59 2.44
N ALA A 279 -37.12 10.44 1.31
CA ALA A 279 -35.67 10.21 1.29
C ALA A 279 -34.96 11.46 1.82
N ARG A 280 -34.13 11.31 2.86
CA ARG A 280 -33.20 12.38 3.25
C ARG A 280 -32.11 12.50 2.18
N PRO A 281 -31.62 13.70 1.86
CA PRO A 281 -30.54 13.86 0.91
C PRO A 281 -29.31 13.07 1.35
N GLU A 282 -28.59 12.54 0.37
CA GLU A 282 -27.32 11.86 0.58
C GLU A 282 -26.26 12.89 0.98
N ILE A 283 -25.70 12.73 2.18
CA ILE A 283 -24.60 13.56 2.67
C ILE A 283 -23.31 12.80 2.42
N GLY A 284 -22.43 13.42 1.62
CA GLY A 284 -21.08 12.94 1.34
C GLY A 284 -20.13 13.10 2.53
N PRO A 285 -19.01 12.36 2.55
CA PRO A 285 -18.08 12.36 3.67
C PRO A 285 -17.41 13.73 3.85
N VAL A 286 -17.11 14.08 5.11
CA VAL A 286 -16.33 15.27 5.44
C VAL A 286 -14.85 14.90 5.36
N HIS A 287 -14.07 15.68 4.60
CA HIS A 287 -12.64 15.44 4.46
C HIS A 287 -11.89 15.80 5.75
N GLN A 288 -11.45 14.79 6.50
CA GLN A 288 -10.64 14.94 7.71
C GLN A 288 -9.23 14.34 7.50
N PRO A 289 -8.24 15.14 7.07
CA PRO A 289 -6.94 14.61 6.64
C PRO A 289 -6.18 13.88 7.76
N VAL A 290 -6.26 14.37 9.00
CA VAL A 290 -5.59 13.74 10.15
C VAL A 290 -6.23 12.39 10.48
N GLY A 291 -7.56 12.30 10.48
CA GLY A 291 -8.28 11.04 10.73
C GLY A 291 -7.98 9.99 9.66
N ASN A 292 -7.95 10.40 8.39
CA ASN A 292 -7.56 9.53 7.28
C ASN A 292 -6.13 8.99 7.46
N LEU A 293 -5.17 9.85 7.78
CA LEU A 293 -3.77 9.46 7.97
C LEU A 293 -3.60 8.51 9.17
N LEU A 294 -4.27 8.76 10.29
CA LEU A 294 -4.26 7.86 11.45
C LEU A 294 -4.85 6.49 11.10
N ALA A 295 -5.94 6.45 10.34
CA ALA A 295 -6.51 5.19 9.87
C ALA A 295 -5.56 4.45 8.93
N VAL A 296 -4.85 5.15 8.03
CA VAL A 296 -3.83 4.54 7.17
C VAL A 296 -2.67 3.97 7.99
N VAL A 297 -2.16 4.71 8.99
CA VAL A 297 -1.12 4.23 9.90
C VAL A 297 -1.58 2.95 10.61
N ALA A 298 -2.80 2.95 11.15
CA ALA A 298 -3.37 1.80 11.84
C ALA A 298 -3.53 0.59 10.91
N LEU A 299 -3.98 0.80 9.67
CA LEU A 299 -4.09 -0.26 8.66
C LEU A 299 -2.72 -0.80 8.24
N LEU A 300 -1.70 0.04 8.12
CA LEU A 300 -0.33 -0.40 7.83
C LEU A 300 0.24 -1.22 8.97
N ALA A 301 0.06 -0.79 10.22
CA ALA A 301 0.48 -1.56 11.39
C ALA A 301 -0.27 -2.91 11.47
N ALA A 302 -1.58 -2.90 11.27
CA ALA A 302 -2.40 -4.11 11.27
C ALA A 302 -1.99 -5.08 10.16
N THR A 303 -1.77 -4.61 8.93
CA THR A 303 -1.33 -5.45 7.81
C THR A 303 0.12 -5.89 7.91
N ALA A 304 0.99 -5.15 8.59
CA ALA A 304 2.34 -5.59 8.92
C ALA A 304 2.33 -6.76 9.91
N TRP A 305 1.48 -6.66 10.94
CA TRP A 305 1.37 -7.69 11.97
C TRP A 305 0.61 -8.93 11.51
N LEU A 306 -0.55 -8.75 10.88
CA LEU A 306 -1.40 -9.83 10.38
C LEU A 306 -0.92 -10.43 9.05
N GLY A 307 -0.13 -9.68 8.29
CA GLY A 307 0.41 -10.10 7.00
C GLY A 307 1.04 -11.50 7.01
N PRO A 308 2.09 -11.73 7.81
CA PRO A 308 2.80 -13.01 7.82
C PRO A 308 2.06 -14.15 8.53
N VAL A 309 1.04 -13.85 9.35
CA VAL A 309 0.41 -14.84 10.22
C VAL A 309 -1.00 -15.23 9.74
N ALA A 310 -1.74 -14.29 9.18
CA ALA A 310 -3.17 -14.44 8.92
C ALA A 310 -3.58 -14.15 7.47
N LEU A 311 -2.75 -13.47 6.66
CA LEU A 311 -3.15 -13.01 5.32
C LEU A 311 -2.37 -13.73 4.23
N VAL A 312 -3.05 -14.09 3.14
CA VAL A 312 -2.40 -14.67 1.94
C VAL A 312 -1.85 -13.54 1.06
N LEU A 313 -0.87 -13.83 0.20
CA LEU A 313 -0.26 -12.84 -0.70
C LEU A 313 -1.30 -12.00 -1.48
N PRO A 314 -2.36 -12.58 -2.10
CA PRO A 314 -3.37 -11.78 -2.79
C PRO A 314 -4.11 -10.80 -1.87
N GLU A 315 -4.45 -11.23 -0.64
CA GLU A 315 -5.14 -10.41 0.36
C GLU A 315 -4.28 -9.21 0.79
N VAL A 316 -2.99 -9.44 1.01
CA VAL A 316 -2.02 -8.40 1.36
C VAL A 316 -1.88 -7.38 0.23
N LEU A 317 -1.79 -7.84 -1.02
CA LEU A 317 -1.69 -6.97 -2.20
C LEU A 317 -2.94 -6.12 -2.38
N VAL A 318 -4.13 -6.71 -2.22
CA VAL A 318 -5.41 -5.99 -2.34
C VAL A 318 -5.51 -4.86 -1.30
N VAL A 319 -5.16 -5.11 -0.03
CA VAL A 319 -5.24 -4.07 0.99
C VAL A 319 -4.15 -3.00 0.78
N LYS A 320 -2.92 -3.40 0.44
CA LYS A 320 -1.80 -2.45 0.27
C LYS A 320 -1.93 -1.58 -0.98
N THR A 321 -2.54 -2.08 -2.06
CA THR A 321 -2.83 -1.26 -3.25
C THR A 321 -3.84 -0.14 -2.95
N LEU A 322 -4.87 -0.42 -2.14
CA LEU A 322 -5.80 0.62 -1.66
C LEU A 322 -5.09 1.65 -0.79
N LEU A 323 -4.22 1.20 0.15
CA LEU A 323 -3.46 2.10 1.01
C LEU A 323 -2.50 2.98 0.21
N LEU A 324 -1.81 2.41 -0.80
CA LEU A 324 -0.94 3.15 -1.70
C LEU A 324 -1.72 4.22 -2.47
N ALA A 325 -2.90 3.88 -3.01
CA ALA A 325 -3.75 4.84 -3.71
C ALA A 325 -4.18 6.01 -2.81
N VAL A 326 -4.55 5.74 -1.55
CA VAL A 326 -4.85 6.80 -0.56
C VAL A 326 -3.64 7.70 -0.35
N LEU A 327 -2.47 7.11 -0.14
CA LEU A 327 -1.25 7.84 0.17
C LEU A 327 -0.74 8.68 -1.02
N VAL A 328 -0.88 8.17 -2.25
CA VAL A 328 -0.60 8.93 -3.47
C VAL A 328 -1.55 10.13 -3.61
N LEU A 329 -2.84 9.95 -3.32
CA LEU A 329 -3.82 11.04 -3.38
C LEU A 329 -3.61 12.09 -2.29
N GLU A 330 -3.35 11.67 -1.05
CA GLU A 330 -3.03 12.60 0.06
C GLU A 330 -1.70 13.31 -0.20
N GLY A 331 -0.67 12.57 -0.63
CA GLY A 331 0.63 13.12 -1.01
C GLY A 331 0.54 14.11 -2.16
N GLY A 332 -0.14 13.75 -3.26
CA GLY A 332 -0.32 14.60 -4.43
C GLY A 332 -1.10 15.88 -4.12
N ALA A 333 -2.15 15.80 -3.32
CA ALA A 333 -2.90 16.97 -2.93
C ALA A 333 -2.15 17.89 -1.96
N LEU A 334 -1.31 17.33 -1.10
CA LEU A 334 -0.44 18.12 -0.24
C LEU A 334 0.71 18.75 -1.03
N LEU A 335 1.22 18.10 -2.08
CA LEU A 335 2.20 18.67 -3.00
C LEU A 335 1.61 19.81 -3.83
N LEU A 336 0.38 19.65 -4.33
CA LEU A 336 -0.33 20.70 -5.07
C LEU A 336 -0.79 21.85 -4.15
N GLY A 337 -1.30 21.56 -2.96
CA GLY A 337 -1.71 22.57 -1.97
C GLY A 337 -0.53 23.30 -1.30
N ALA A 338 0.65 22.68 -1.24
CA ALA A 338 1.89 23.32 -0.80
C ALA A 338 2.43 24.34 -1.83
N ALA A 339 1.90 24.36 -3.06
CA ALA A 339 2.20 25.41 -4.03
C ALA A 339 1.56 26.75 -3.62
N GLU A 340 0.42 26.71 -2.90
CA GLU A 340 -0.36 27.91 -2.54
C GLU A 340 -0.18 28.36 -1.09
N ALA A 341 0.04 27.44 -0.14
CA ALA A 341 0.22 27.77 1.28
C ALA A 341 1.57 27.29 1.81
N ALA A 342 2.20 28.09 2.68
CA ALA A 342 3.41 27.80 3.45
C ALA A 342 3.20 26.63 4.45
N ALA A 343 2.82 25.45 3.95
CA ALA A 343 2.52 24.29 4.77
C ALA A 343 3.81 23.70 5.33
N ARG A 344 3.81 23.45 6.65
CA ARG A 344 4.95 22.91 7.41
C ARG A 344 5.49 21.62 6.75
N PRO A 345 6.80 21.47 6.52
CA PRO A 345 7.40 20.35 5.80
C PRO A 345 7.05 18.96 6.38
N ALA A 346 6.79 18.87 7.68
CA ALA A 346 6.33 17.66 8.36
C ALA A 346 4.98 17.13 7.81
N ARG A 347 4.10 17.98 7.28
CA ARG A 347 2.81 17.56 6.71
C ARG A 347 2.95 16.86 5.37
N VAL A 348 4.01 17.16 4.60
CA VAL A 348 4.30 16.52 3.31
C VAL A 348 5.16 15.26 3.51
N ALA A 349 6.06 15.28 4.50
CA ALA A 349 6.95 14.14 4.78
C ALA A 349 6.19 12.91 5.31
N LEU A 350 5.12 13.09 6.09
CA LEU A 350 4.36 11.98 6.67
C LEU A 350 3.68 11.06 5.64
N PRO A 351 2.83 11.54 4.69
CA PRO A 351 2.20 10.67 3.70
C PRO A 351 3.21 10.03 2.76
N LEU A 352 4.30 10.73 2.42
CA LEU A 352 5.39 10.16 1.65
C LEU A 352 6.11 9.06 2.42
N GLY A 353 6.43 9.28 3.71
CA GLY A 353 7.00 8.27 4.59
C GLY A 353 6.09 7.06 4.78
N LEU A 354 4.77 7.27 4.87
CA LEU A 354 3.80 6.17 4.92
C LEU A 354 3.69 5.42 3.59
N ALA A 355 3.77 6.10 2.45
CA ALA A 355 3.86 5.45 1.14
C ALA A 355 5.13 4.60 1.04
N CYS A 356 6.24 5.12 1.56
CA CYS A 356 7.48 4.36 1.72
C CYS A 356 7.24 3.10 2.58
N THR A 357 6.53 3.20 3.71
CA THR A 357 6.17 2.04 4.55
C THR A 357 5.30 1.00 3.81
N VAL A 358 4.40 1.40 2.91
CA VAL A 358 3.69 0.42 2.05
C VAL A 358 4.67 -0.35 1.19
N PHE A 359 5.62 0.34 0.55
CA PHE A 359 6.70 -0.31 -0.20
C PHE A 359 7.56 -1.20 0.71
N VAL A 360 7.81 -0.78 1.97
CA VAL A 360 8.52 -1.62 2.97
C VAL A 360 7.83 -2.93 3.22
N LEU A 361 6.53 -2.88 3.48
CA LEU A 361 5.77 -4.06 3.83
C LEU A 361 5.44 -4.92 2.60
N THR A 362 5.51 -4.39 1.38
CA THR A 362 5.27 -5.14 0.12
C THR A 362 6.53 -5.75 -0.48
N SER A 363 7.72 -5.28 -0.09
CA SER A 363 8.99 -5.83 -0.55
C SER A 363 9.24 -7.22 0.04
N GLN A 364 8.70 -8.25 -0.58
CA GLN A 364 9.02 -9.65 -0.30
C GLN A 364 10.17 -10.13 -1.20
N THR A 365 11.29 -9.40 -1.22
CA THR A 365 12.52 -9.97 -1.78
C THR A 365 13.21 -10.75 -0.67
N PRO A 366 13.48 -12.06 -0.85
CA PRO A 366 14.42 -12.76 0.01
C PRO A 366 15.70 -11.91 0.10
N ALA A 367 16.28 -11.82 1.30
CA ALA A 367 17.64 -11.34 1.42
C ALA A 367 18.47 -12.13 0.40
N ALA A 368 19.23 -11.45 -0.46
CA ALA A 368 20.14 -12.15 -1.34
C ALA A 368 21.02 -13.04 -0.45
N ASP A 369 21.00 -14.34 -0.73
CA ASP A 369 21.72 -15.34 0.05
C ASP A 369 23.13 -14.83 0.34
N THR A 370 23.42 -14.59 1.61
CA THR A 370 24.73 -14.12 2.08
C THR A 370 25.85 -15.11 1.78
N THR A 371 25.52 -16.29 1.25
CA THR A 371 26.44 -17.34 0.80
C THR A 371 27.12 -17.04 -0.54
N SER A 372 26.61 -16.11 -1.36
CA SER A 372 27.26 -15.79 -2.66
C SER A 372 28.44 -14.80 -2.55
N HIS A 373 28.81 -14.38 -1.34
CA HIS A 373 29.94 -13.48 -1.08
C HIS A 373 31.28 -14.22 -0.85
N GLN A 374 31.33 -15.54 -1.03
CA GLN A 374 32.61 -16.28 -1.04
C GLN A 374 33.45 -15.86 -2.26
N GLY A 375 34.30 -14.85 -2.08
CA GLY A 375 35.43 -14.57 -2.99
C GLY A 375 35.65 -13.11 -3.41
N ARG A 376 34.77 -12.15 -3.10
CA ARG A 376 34.98 -10.74 -3.49
C ARG A 376 35.12 -9.82 -2.28
N GLU A 377 36.36 -9.61 -1.84
CA GLU A 377 36.67 -8.70 -0.73
C GLU A 377 36.65 -7.22 -1.11
N GLN A 378 36.77 -6.87 -2.40
CA GLN A 378 36.96 -5.49 -2.87
C GLN A 378 36.28 -5.26 -4.23
N TYR A 379 35.68 -4.08 -4.43
CA TYR A 379 35.15 -3.66 -5.74
C TYR A 379 35.28 -2.14 -5.95
N SER A 380 35.35 -1.75 -7.22
CA SER A 380 35.36 -0.34 -7.63
C SER A 380 34.03 0.02 -8.29
N THR A 381 33.54 1.22 -8.03
CA THR A 381 32.29 1.74 -8.60
C THR A 381 32.56 3.07 -9.29
N ILE A 382 32.07 3.20 -10.52
CA ILE A 382 32.01 4.47 -11.22
C ILE A 382 30.54 4.89 -11.27
N SER A 383 30.23 6.12 -10.92
CA SER A 383 28.88 6.64 -11.02
C SER A 383 28.81 8.04 -11.60
N GLY A 384 27.79 8.28 -12.40
CA GLY A 384 27.42 9.59 -12.93
C GLY A 384 26.13 10.06 -12.27
N SER A 385 26.04 11.33 -11.92
CA SER A 385 24.78 11.92 -11.47
C SER A 385 24.48 13.23 -12.18
N LEU A 386 23.19 13.53 -12.31
CA LEU A 386 22.67 14.79 -12.83
C LEU A 386 21.70 15.33 -11.79
N SER A 387 21.80 16.61 -11.48
CA SER A 387 20.78 17.28 -10.68
C SER A 387 20.43 18.65 -11.23
N ALA A 388 19.18 19.00 -11.03
CA ALA A 388 18.67 20.33 -11.31
C ALA A 388 17.83 20.79 -10.13
N GLY A 389 17.89 22.07 -9.84
CA GLY A 389 17.14 22.63 -8.74
C GLY A 389 17.12 24.14 -8.74
N SER A 390 16.37 24.67 -7.79
CA SER A 390 16.33 26.09 -7.50
C SER A 390 16.24 26.34 -6.01
N PHE A 391 16.93 27.36 -5.54
CA PHE A 391 16.79 27.83 -4.17
C PHE A 391 16.78 29.36 -4.12
N GLU A 392 16.16 29.92 -3.08
CA GLU A 392 16.24 31.35 -2.79
C GLU A 392 17.15 31.58 -1.59
N ARG A 393 17.87 32.71 -1.60
CA ARG A 393 18.63 33.20 -0.45
C ARG A 393 18.71 34.71 -0.46
N LEU A 394 18.92 35.30 0.71
CA LEU A 394 19.40 36.67 0.83
C LEU A 394 20.91 36.68 0.62
N GLN A 395 21.38 37.59 -0.22
CA GLN A 395 22.79 37.78 -0.51
C GLN A 395 23.22 39.21 -0.22
N ASN A 396 24.43 39.34 0.27
CA ASN A 396 25.11 40.61 0.40
C ASN A 396 26.07 40.82 -0.80
N THR A 397 25.76 41.79 -1.67
CA THR A 397 26.53 42.03 -2.91
C THR A 397 27.58 43.12 -2.82
N GLY A 398 27.86 43.68 -1.62
CA GLY A 398 28.95 44.65 -1.40
C GLY A 398 28.82 45.98 -2.17
N GLY A 399 27.80 46.17 -3.01
CA GLY A 399 27.71 47.25 -3.98
C GLY A 399 27.05 48.55 -3.50
N GLY A 400 26.98 48.82 -2.19
CA GLY A 400 26.22 49.97 -1.68
C GLY A 400 26.69 50.56 -0.36
N GLY A 401 27.93 50.32 0.05
CA GLY A 401 28.48 50.87 1.30
C GLY A 401 29.48 51.98 1.01
N GLY A 402 29.04 53.24 1.02
CA GLY A 402 29.94 54.34 1.37
C GLY A 402 30.54 54.11 2.77
N CYS A 403 31.63 54.81 3.10
CA CYS A 403 32.35 54.69 4.37
C CYS A 403 31.39 54.72 5.59
N GLY A 404 31.01 53.55 6.11
CA GLY A 404 30.26 53.39 7.36
C GLY A 404 28.93 52.63 7.32
N GLY A 405 28.42 52.14 6.18
CA GLY A 405 27.10 51.49 6.09
C GLY A 405 27.14 49.96 5.91
N ALA A 406 26.39 49.22 6.73
CA ALA A 406 26.12 47.79 6.51
C ALA A 406 25.40 47.60 5.17
N SER A 407 25.98 46.78 4.30
CA SER A 407 25.48 46.51 2.95
C SER A 407 24.14 45.77 2.98
N GLN A 408 23.19 46.20 2.13
CA GLN A 408 21.84 45.66 2.10
C GLN A 408 21.77 44.21 1.61
N LEU A 409 20.98 43.39 2.31
CA LEU A 409 20.66 42.01 1.93
C LEU A 409 19.59 42.01 0.85
N LEU A 410 19.96 41.56 -0.34
CA LEU A 410 19.06 41.45 -1.49
C LEU A 410 18.69 39.99 -1.73
N ALA A 411 17.44 39.73 -2.11
CA ALA A 411 16.99 38.37 -2.36
C ALA A 411 17.34 37.92 -3.78
N TYR A 412 17.93 36.74 -3.90
CA TYR A 412 18.27 36.13 -5.17
C TYR A 412 17.62 34.76 -5.30
N ARG A 413 17.17 34.46 -6.51
CA ARG A 413 16.76 33.12 -6.93
C ARG A 413 17.87 32.49 -7.75
N HIS A 414 18.34 31.35 -7.27
CA HIS A 414 19.33 30.51 -7.92
C HIS A 414 18.63 29.41 -8.69
N ARG A 415 19.05 29.17 -9.92
CA ARG A 415 18.64 28.03 -10.73
C ARG A 415 19.88 27.36 -11.23
N TYR A 416 20.07 26.10 -10.84
CA TYR A 416 21.29 25.38 -11.14
C TYR A 416 20.99 24.07 -11.85
N ALA A 417 21.97 23.67 -12.65
CA ALA A 417 22.07 22.34 -13.24
C ALA A 417 23.52 21.88 -13.10
N THR A 418 23.70 20.68 -12.56
CA THR A 418 25.01 20.11 -12.23
C THR A 418 25.08 18.66 -12.67
N GLY A 419 26.25 18.28 -13.16
CA GLY A 419 26.66 16.90 -13.35
C GLY A 419 27.75 16.52 -12.36
N THR A 420 27.75 15.28 -11.92
CA THR A 420 28.81 14.74 -11.07
C THR A 420 29.36 13.44 -11.62
N LEU A 421 30.67 13.27 -11.54
CA LEU A 421 31.33 11.99 -11.76
C LEU A 421 31.97 11.55 -10.45
N ASP A 422 31.74 10.31 -10.06
CA ASP A 422 32.13 9.75 -8.78
C ASP A 422 32.83 8.42 -9.03
N ALA A 423 34.08 8.33 -8.59
CA ALA A 423 34.87 7.11 -8.62
C ALA A 423 35.13 6.69 -7.17
N SER A 424 34.71 5.48 -6.81
CA SER A 424 34.84 4.96 -5.45
C SER A 424 35.36 3.54 -5.43
N PHE A 425 36.12 3.23 -4.38
CA PHE A 425 36.70 1.93 -4.09
C PHE A 425 36.17 1.47 -2.73
N THR A 426 35.49 0.32 -2.71
CA THR A 426 34.89 -0.24 -1.50
C THR A 426 35.57 -1.55 -1.15
N ARG A 427 36.11 -1.62 0.07
CA ARG A 427 36.59 -2.84 0.71
C ARG A 427 35.50 -3.36 1.64
N LEU A 428 35.01 -4.56 1.36
CA LEU A 428 34.06 -5.27 2.20
C LEU A 428 34.77 -5.83 3.44
N PRO A 429 34.07 -5.96 4.56
CA PRO A 429 34.66 -6.52 5.76
C PRO A 429 34.86 -8.03 5.59
N GLY A 430 36.05 -8.54 5.93
CA GLY A 430 36.31 -9.98 5.97
C GLY A 430 35.43 -10.66 7.04
N GLN A 431 34.93 -11.86 6.73
CA GLN A 431 34.21 -12.72 7.68
C GLN A 431 35.22 -13.63 8.39
N ASP A 432 35.13 -13.70 9.72
CA ASP A 432 35.87 -14.70 10.51
C ASP A 432 35.22 -16.09 10.37
N THR A 433 35.93 -17.17 10.74
CA THR A 433 35.43 -18.55 10.65
C THR A 433 34.16 -18.80 11.46
N ASP A 434 33.90 -17.96 12.47
CA ASP A 434 32.70 -18.01 13.33
C ASP A 434 31.53 -17.13 12.81
N GLY A 435 31.69 -16.47 11.65
CA GLY A 435 30.66 -15.64 11.03
C GLY A 435 30.52 -14.22 11.61
N ASP A 436 31.35 -13.85 12.59
CA ASP A 436 31.38 -12.51 13.18
C ASP A 436 32.18 -11.51 12.32
N VAL A 437 31.56 -10.35 12.05
CA VAL A 437 32.12 -9.31 11.16
C VAL A 437 32.82 -8.26 12.00
N HIS A 438 34.12 -8.42 12.23
CA HIS A 438 34.91 -7.51 13.08
C HIS A 438 35.41 -6.24 12.37
N LYS A 439 35.46 -6.21 11.03
CA LYS A 439 35.96 -5.06 10.25
C LYS A 439 34.79 -4.19 9.73
N ALA A 440 35.03 -2.88 9.58
CA ALA A 440 34.07 -1.99 8.93
C ALA A 440 34.25 -2.07 7.40
N ALA A 441 33.16 -2.01 6.65
CA ALA A 441 33.24 -1.73 5.21
C ALA A 441 33.83 -0.33 5.03
N ALA A 442 34.89 -0.19 4.25
CA ALA A 442 35.55 1.08 4.01
C ALA A 442 35.41 1.46 2.53
N THR A 443 34.83 2.62 2.26
CA THR A 443 34.70 3.18 0.92
C THR A 443 35.51 4.47 0.84
N TYR A 444 36.39 4.55 -0.15
CA TYR A 444 37.18 5.74 -0.46
C TYR A 444 36.79 6.20 -1.85
N GLY A 445 36.52 7.49 -2.03
CA GLY A 445 36.10 7.99 -3.32
C GLY A 445 36.46 9.45 -3.55
N VAL A 446 36.42 9.83 -4.82
CA VAL A 446 36.56 11.22 -5.25
C VAL A 446 35.39 11.54 -6.16
N ARG A 447 34.70 12.63 -5.85
CA ARG A 447 33.61 13.16 -6.67
C ARG A 447 34.01 14.48 -7.31
N LEU A 448 33.77 14.59 -8.61
CA LEU A 448 33.94 15.80 -9.39
C LEU A 448 32.56 16.36 -9.69
N HIS A 449 32.37 17.64 -9.44
CA HIS A 449 31.14 18.39 -9.67
C HIS A 449 31.40 19.47 -10.71
N ALA A 450 30.57 19.53 -11.74
CA ALA A 450 30.61 20.57 -12.76
C ALA A 450 29.19 21.02 -13.11
N GLY A 451 28.98 22.32 -13.32
CA GLY A 451 27.66 22.83 -13.68
C GLY A 451 27.61 24.33 -13.82
N SER A 452 26.39 24.87 -13.79
CA SER A 452 26.15 26.31 -13.82
C SER A 452 25.05 26.69 -12.84
N ASP A 453 25.23 27.80 -12.14
CA ASP A 453 24.22 28.46 -11.34
C ASP A 453 23.86 29.81 -11.97
N ARG A 454 22.57 30.03 -12.22
CA ARG A 454 22.04 31.29 -12.73
C ARG A 454 21.33 32.04 -11.61
N GLN A 455 21.81 33.23 -11.33
CA GLN A 455 21.39 34.08 -10.23
C GLN A 455 20.53 35.22 -10.76
N ASN A 456 19.28 35.25 -10.31
CA ASN A 456 18.32 36.29 -10.66
C ASN A 456 17.96 37.08 -9.40
N LEU A 457 18.16 38.40 -9.45
CA LEU A 457 17.76 39.31 -8.37
C LEU A 457 16.22 39.39 -8.29
N LEU A 458 15.66 39.27 -7.10
CA LEU A 458 14.25 39.43 -6.79
C LEU A 458 14.03 40.79 -6.11
N LEU A 459 13.79 41.84 -6.90
CA LEU A 459 13.50 43.18 -6.41
C LEU A 459 12.07 43.26 -5.82
N PRO A 460 11.84 44.03 -4.75
CA PRO A 460 10.50 44.49 -4.36
C PRO A 460 9.97 45.48 -5.42
N ASP A 461 8.65 45.45 -5.67
CA ASP A 461 7.97 46.25 -6.71
C ASP A 461 8.18 47.78 -6.62
N SER A 462 8.78 48.29 -5.54
CA SER A 462 9.02 49.71 -5.29
C SER A 462 10.40 50.25 -5.68
N ILE A 463 11.36 49.40 -6.10
CA ILE A 463 12.72 49.83 -6.44
C ILE A 463 13.15 49.20 -7.77
N SER A 464 12.88 49.88 -8.89
CA SER A 464 13.36 49.49 -10.22
C SER A 464 14.49 50.41 -10.67
N PHE A 465 15.64 50.34 -9.98
CA PHE A 465 16.89 50.90 -10.50
C PHE A 465 17.67 49.79 -11.20
N GLY A 466 17.73 49.87 -12.53
CA GLY A 466 18.61 49.07 -13.39
C GLY A 466 18.34 47.57 -13.36
N ALA A 467 17.70 47.04 -14.39
CA ALA A 467 17.61 45.60 -14.61
C ALA A 467 19.02 44.99 -14.69
N THR A 468 19.52 44.47 -13.57
CA THR A 468 20.79 43.75 -13.54
C THR A 468 20.60 42.46 -14.33
N SER A 469 21.41 42.31 -15.39
CA SER A 469 21.37 41.10 -16.21
C SER A 469 21.65 39.87 -15.32
N PRO A 470 20.94 38.76 -15.56
CA PRO A 470 21.09 37.55 -14.75
C PRO A 470 22.54 37.06 -14.81
N ARG A 471 23.18 36.94 -13.64
CA ARG A 471 24.58 36.51 -13.52
C ARG A 471 24.62 34.98 -13.58
N THR A 472 25.42 34.43 -14.48
CA THR A 472 25.66 32.98 -14.54
C THR A 472 27.06 32.69 -14.02
N THR A 473 27.18 31.81 -13.04
CA THR A 473 28.43 31.38 -12.44
C THR A 473 28.65 29.90 -12.72
N ALA A 474 29.82 29.53 -13.24
CA ALA A 474 30.20 28.13 -13.39
C ALA A 474 30.42 27.51 -12.01
N ILE A 475 29.96 26.28 -11.82
CA ILE A 475 30.18 25.48 -10.62
C ILE A 475 31.26 24.45 -10.96
N LEU A 476 32.33 24.41 -10.18
CA LEU A 476 33.38 23.41 -10.24
C LEU A 476 33.84 23.08 -8.83
N ALA A 477 33.80 21.80 -8.47
CA ALA A 477 34.33 21.35 -7.19
C ALA A 477 34.78 19.89 -7.22
N ILE A 478 35.68 19.59 -6.29
CA ILE A 478 36.24 18.27 -6.06
C ILE A 478 35.95 17.90 -4.61
N ASN A 479 35.42 16.70 -4.40
CA ASN A 479 35.07 16.19 -3.09
C ASN A 479 35.71 14.81 -2.87
N PRO A 480 36.92 14.74 -2.30
CA PRO A 480 37.43 13.50 -1.76
C PRO A 480 36.68 13.14 -0.48
N TYR A 481 36.24 11.88 -0.37
CA TYR A 481 35.49 11.40 0.77
C TYR A 481 35.87 9.97 1.17
N MET A 482 35.61 9.66 2.43
CA MET A 482 35.77 8.33 3.02
C MET A 482 34.53 7.99 3.85
N CYS A 483 34.08 6.74 3.75
CA CYS A 483 32.95 6.22 4.51
C CYS A 483 33.33 4.90 5.15
N PHE A 484 33.06 4.77 6.45
CA PHE A 484 33.27 3.57 7.24
C PHE A 484 31.91 3.09 7.75
N ASP A 485 31.48 1.92 7.30
CA ASP A 485 30.20 1.34 7.69
C ASP A 485 30.41 0.05 8.50
N ARG A 486 29.98 0.06 9.76
CA ARG A 486 29.79 -1.15 10.59
C ARG A 486 28.32 -1.55 10.60
N LYS A 487 28.00 -2.71 11.16
CA LYS A 487 26.63 -3.23 11.28
C LYS A 487 25.64 -2.20 11.84
N TRP A 488 26.01 -1.50 12.92
CA TRP A 488 25.14 -0.56 13.64
C TRP A 488 25.49 0.92 13.49
N VAL A 489 26.74 1.26 13.13
CA VAL A 489 27.18 2.66 13.04
C VAL A 489 27.92 2.86 11.73
N GLY A 490 27.62 3.96 11.03
CA GLY A 490 28.36 4.40 9.87
C GLY A 490 28.87 5.83 10.05
N LEU A 491 30.09 6.09 9.61
CA LEU A 491 30.74 7.40 9.68
C LEU A 491 31.24 7.77 8.28
N GLY A 492 30.92 8.98 7.83
CA GLY A 492 31.44 9.54 6.59
C GLY A 492 32.13 10.87 6.86
N TYR A 493 33.26 11.08 6.22
CA TYR A 493 33.99 12.33 6.23
C TYR A 493 34.40 12.68 4.81
N GLY A 494 34.36 13.96 4.46
CA GLY A 494 34.84 14.44 3.18
C GLY A 494 35.26 15.89 3.24
N LEU A 495 36.01 16.31 2.23
CA LEU A 495 36.40 17.69 2.02
C LEU A 495 35.73 18.18 0.74
N LEU A 496 35.27 19.42 0.73
CA LEU A 496 34.74 20.06 -0.46
C LEU A 496 35.70 21.16 -0.86
N LEU A 497 36.34 21.00 -2.01
CA LEU A 497 37.28 21.96 -2.58
C LEU A 497 36.67 22.56 -3.85
N GLY A 498 36.57 23.88 -3.91
CA GLY A 498 35.97 24.58 -5.04
C GLY A 498 34.69 25.28 -4.65
N ASN A 499 33.85 25.60 -5.63
CA ASN A 499 33.13 26.86 -5.59
C ASN A 499 31.60 26.66 -5.34
N LEU A 500 31.25 25.58 -4.63
CA LEU A 500 29.88 25.12 -4.36
C LEU A 500 29.21 25.79 -3.15
N GLY A 501 29.98 26.38 -2.24
CA GLY A 501 29.48 27.04 -1.04
C GLY A 501 29.70 28.54 -1.06
N TYR A 502 28.94 29.28 -0.27
CA TYR A 502 29.23 30.67 0.07
C TYR A 502 29.26 30.80 1.59
N HIS A 503 30.13 31.65 2.10
CA HIS A 503 30.21 32.04 3.50
C HIS A 503 29.89 33.53 3.61
N ARG A 504 29.16 33.90 4.66
CA ARG A 504 28.88 35.31 4.93
C ARG A 504 30.11 35.95 5.57
N VAL A 505 30.62 37.02 4.96
CA VAL A 505 31.64 37.88 5.55
C VAL A 505 31.00 39.25 5.84
N ASN A 506 31.53 39.99 6.81
CA ASN A 506 30.99 41.30 7.23
C ASN A 506 30.87 42.33 6.09
N PHE A 507 31.56 42.13 4.96
CA PHE A 507 31.58 43.04 3.81
C PHE A 507 31.06 42.42 2.49
N GLY A 508 30.46 41.23 2.54
CA GLY A 508 29.93 40.56 1.34
C GLY A 508 29.86 39.04 1.52
N ASP A 509 29.03 38.37 0.72
CA ASP A 509 29.09 36.91 0.65
C ASP A 509 30.29 36.50 -0.21
N GLU A 510 31.26 35.82 0.41
CA GLU A 510 32.40 35.25 -0.30
C GLU A 510 32.14 33.80 -0.67
N GLN A 511 32.70 33.38 -1.80
CA GLN A 511 32.62 31.99 -2.22
C GLN A 511 33.50 31.14 -1.30
N SER A 512 32.89 30.11 -0.70
CA SER A 512 33.63 29.12 0.09
C SER A 512 34.41 28.25 -0.87
N ASN A 513 35.73 28.23 -0.71
CA ASN A 513 36.63 27.37 -1.48
C ASN A 513 36.95 26.06 -0.76
N LEU A 514 36.62 25.97 0.54
CA LEU A 514 36.86 24.81 1.39
C LEU A 514 35.72 24.64 2.40
N ASP A 515 35.08 23.47 2.40
CA ASP A 515 34.10 23.06 3.40
C ASP A 515 34.31 21.61 3.85
N LEU A 516 33.83 21.29 5.05
CA LEU A 516 33.81 19.92 5.58
C LEU A 516 32.49 19.23 5.28
N GLN A 517 32.56 17.94 4.97
CA GLN A 517 31.41 17.05 4.85
C GLN A 517 31.45 16.02 5.98
N GLY A 518 30.30 15.78 6.61
CA GLY A 518 30.15 14.78 7.67
C GLY A 518 28.89 13.96 7.46
N ALA A 519 28.95 12.67 7.77
CA ALA A 519 27.79 11.78 7.78
C ALA A 519 27.86 10.84 8.99
N LEU A 520 26.73 10.67 9.66
CA LEU A 520 26.55 9.73 10.77
C LEU A 520 25.31 8.90 10.51
N ARG A 521 25.48 7.58 10.50
CA ARG A 521 24.40 6.60 10.44
C ARG A 521 24.34 5.84 11.76
N LEU A 522 23.13 5.68 12.30
CA LEU A 522 22.84 4.84 13.47
C LEU A 522 21.75 3.83 13.11
N GLY A 523 21.97 2.55 13.38
CA GLY A 523 21.05 1.46 13.04
C GLY A 523 21.50 0.63 11.83
N ARG A 524 20.82 -0.49 11.58
CA ARG A 524 21.17 -1.43 10.50
C ARG A 524 20.57 -0.97 9.17
N ARG A 525 21.40 -0.90 8.10
CA ARG A 525 20.92 -0.51 6.76
C ARG A 525 19.82 -1.43 6.23
N GLU A 526 19.92 -2.73 6.53
CA GLU A 526 18.95 -3.73 6.10
C GLU A 526 17.56 -3.47 6.68
N THR A 527 17.45 -3.07 7.95
CA THR A 527 16.17 -2.92 8.64
C THR A 527 15.75 -1.47 8.75
N VAL A 528 16.25 -0.74 9.74
CA VAL A 528 15.94 0.67 9.98
C VAL A 528 17.20 1.37 10.46
N TYR A 529 17.46 2.55 9.92
CA TYR A 529 18.56 3.41 10.33
C TYR A 529 18.16 4.88 10.34
N ALA A 530 18.72 5.63 11.27
CA ALA A 530 18.73 7.08 11.25
C ALA A 530 19.99 7.58 10.56
N LEU A 531 19.86 8.68 9.81
CA LEU A 531 20.95 9.32 9.09
C LEU A 531 20.97 10.81 9.40
N ALA A 532 22.14 11.30 9.77
CA ALA A 532 22.43 12.72 9.93
C ALA A 532 23.62 13.09 9.06
N GLU A 533 23.48 14.11 8.22
CA GLU A 533 24.52 14.54 7.31
C GLU A 533 24.67 16.06 7.32
N TYR A 534 25.92 16.47 7.15
CA TYR A 534 26.36 17.84 7.08
C TYR A 534 27.06 18.07 5.74
N ASN A 535 26.60 19.05 4.96
CA ASN A 535 27.07 19.36 3.60
C ASN A 535 26.96 18.16 2.65
N PHE A 536 25.79 17.57 2.55
CA PHE A 536 25.51 16.50 1.61
C PHE A 536 25.57 16.97 0.15
N LEU A 537 26.26 16.17 -0.67
CA LEU A 537 26.59 16.47 -2.07
C LEU A 537 26.31 15.28 -3.01
N GLY A 538 25.59 14.25 -2.55
CA GLY A 538 25.45 12.95 -3.24
C GLY A 538 25.02 13.01 -4.71
N TYR A 539 24.18 13.99 -5.05
CA TYR A 539 23.63 14.19 -6.39
C TYR A 539 24.13 15.47 -7.06
N GLY A 540 25.14 16.13 -6.47
CA GLY A 540 25.67 17.38 -7.00
C GLY A 540 24.81 18.61 -6.74
N ALA A 541 24.16 18.71 -5.59
CA ALA A 541 23.46 19.95 -5.22
C ALA A 541 24.42 21.15 -5.37
N ALA A 542 24.01 22.20 -6.11
CA ALA A 542 24.79 23.44 -6.20
C ALA A 542 24.88 24.20 -4.87
N ASN A 543 24.10 23.76 -3.88
CA ASN A 543 24.11 24.26 -2.53
C ASN A 543 24.17 23.06 -1.57
N PRO A 544 25.25 22.91 -0.79
CA PRO A 544 25.36 21.86 0.22
C PRO A 544 24.19 21.88 1.20
N GLN A 545 23.74 20.70 1.65
CA GLN A 545 22.56 20.57 2.51
C GLN A 545 22.88 19.81 3.79
N HIS A 546 22.21 20.17 4.89
CA HIS A 546 22.18 19.36 6.11
C HIS A 546 20.93 18.49 6.07
N ARG A 547 21.08 17.18 6.28
CA ARG A 547 19.97 16.22 6.18
C ARG A 547 19.82 15.46 7.49
N LEU A 548 18.57 15.28 7.91
CA LEU A 548 18.18 14.41 9.01
C LEU A 548 17.05 13.52 8.52
N GLY A 549 17.23 12.22 8.56
CA GLY A 549 16.24 11.29 8.02
C GLY A 549 16.28 9.91 8.63
N ILE A 550 15.26 9.12 8.31
CA ILE A 550 15.14 7.71 8.66
C ILE A 550 15.02 6.93 7.36
N GLY A 551 15.82 5.87 7.24
CA GLY A 551 15.83 5.00 6.08
C GLY A 551 15.74 3.53 6.43
N THR A 552 15.52 2.71 5.40
CA THR A 552 15.31 1.27 5.50
C THR A 552 15.80 0.57 4.24
N GLY A 553 16.33 -0.65 4.41
CA GLY A 553 16.81 -1.52 3.33
C GLY A 553 15.86 -2.67 3.00
N PHE A 554 14.65 -2.66 3.55
CA PHE A 554 13.63 -3.68 3.27
C PHE A 554 14.04 -5.11 3.63
N GLY A 555 14.83 -5.28 4.69
CA GLY A 555 15.38 -6.57 5.10
C GLY A 555 16.58 -7.05 4.27
N GLY A 556 17.01 -6.26 3.28
CA GLY A 556 18.12 -6.60 2.40
C GLY A 556 19.05 -5.41 2.12
N THR A 557 19.99 -5.63 1.20
CA THR A 557 21.00 -4.64 0.78
C THR A 557 20.77 -4.12 -0.64
N ARG A 558 19.75 -4.64 -1.33
CA ARG A 558 19.48 -4.35 -2.74
C ARG A 558 18.75 -3.02 -2.95
N TRP A 559 17.82 -2.70 -2.07
CA TRP A 559 16.96 -1.53 -2.17
C TRP A 559 17.07 -0.74 -0.88
N HIS A 560 17.21 0.58 -0.97
CA HIS A 560 17.23 1.47 0.16
C HIS A 560 16.32 2.66 -0.10
N LEU A 561 15.57 3.04 0.92
CA LEU A 561 14.68 4.19 0.88
C LEU A 561 14.93 5.04 2.12
N LEU A 562 15.10 6.33 1.94
CA LEU A 562 15.43 7.29 2.98
C LEU A 562 14.52 8.50 2.82
N GLY A 563 13.86 8.90 3.90
CA GLY A 563 13.01 10.09 3.94
C GLY A 563 13.35 10.95 5.14
N GLY A 564 13.21 12.26 5.01
CA GLY A 564 13.54 13.15 6.12
C GLY A 564 13.34 14.63 5.82
N ALA A 565 14.02 15.45 6.60
CA ALA A 565 14.11 16.89 6.43
C ALA A 565 15.53 17.29 6.03
N ALA A 566 15.63 18.19 5.07
CA ALA A 566 16.87 18.77 4.61
C ALA A 566 16.78 20.29 4.69
N THR A 567 17.86 20.94 5.08
CA THR A 567 18.00 22.39 5.03
C THR A 567 19.20 22.75 4.19
N ALA A 568 19.10 23.84 3.43
CA ALA A 568 20.26 24.45 2.80
C ALA A 568 21.27 24.89 3.88
N LYS A 569 22.56 24.98 3.48
CA LYS A 569 23.63 25.58 4.29
C LYS A 569 23.22 27.00 4.74
N ASN A 570 23.70 27.44 5.91
CA ASN A 570 23.34 28.64 6.70
C ASN A 570 23.23 30.00 5.95
N TYR A 571 22.36 30.12 4.95
CA TYR A 571 22.00 31.37 4.32
C TYR A 571 20.85 32.04 5.05
N GLU A 572 20.85 33.37 5.05
CA GLU A 572 19.70 34.12 5.51
C GLU A 572 18.56 33.97 4.49
N MET A 573 17.37 33.66 5.02
CA MET A 573 16.14 33.54 4.26
C MET A 573 15.26 34.74 4.57
N ARG A 574 14.33 35.08 3.69
CA ARG A 574 13.37 36.15 3.97
C ARG A 574 12.56 35.83 5.23
N PRO A 575 12.20 36.84 6.05
CA PRO A 575 11.27 36.64 7.15
C PRO A 575 9.97 36.01 6.58
N ASN A 576 9.49 34.93 7.23
CA ASN A 576 8.37 34.05 6.81
C ASN A 576 8.70 32.89 5.86
N GLN A 577 9.97 32.58 5.56
CA GLN A 577 10.35 31.37 4.80
C GLN A 577 10.82 30.23 5.71
N SER A 578 10.39 28.99 5.43
CA SER A 578 10.94 27.80 6.07
C SER A 578 12.33 27.48 5.48
N ARG A 579 13.31 27.24 6.36
CA ARG A 579 14.64 26.73 5.98
C ARG A 579 14.62 25.23 5.68
N TRP A 580 13.64 24.51 6.22
CA TRP A 580 13.53 23.07 6.08
C TRP A 580 12.62 22.69 4.92
N SER A 581 13.10 21.71 4.16
CA SER A 581 12.44 21.06 3.04
C SER A 581 12.32 19.57 3.36
N GLY A 582 11.24 18.92 2.97
CA GLY A 582 11.17 17.46 3.01
C GLY A 582 12.07 16.87 1.93
N PHE A 583 12.65 15.69 2.13
CA PHE A 583 13.33 14.98 1.07
C PHE A 583 12.96 13.51 1.06
N VAL A 584 13.04 12.91 -0.13
CA VAL A 584 12.93 11.47 -0.34
C VAL A 584 14.06 11.04 -1.26
N GLU A 585 14.74 9.97 -0.87
CA GLU A 585 15.82 9.33 -1.60
C GLU A 585 15.53 7.84 -1.75
N ALA A 586 15.51 7.35 -2.99
CA ALA A 586 15.37 5.94 -3.30
C ALA A 586 16.63 5.46 -4.02
N GLN A 587 17.21 4.35 -3.57
CA GLN A 587 18.36 3.71 -4.16
C GLN A 587 18.05 2.23 -4.41
N GLY A 588 18.45 1.73 -5.57
CA GLY A 588 18.19 0.37 -6.00
C GLY A 588 19.36 -0.23 -6.76
N GLN A 589 19.65 -1.49 -6.47
CA GLN A 589 20.58 -2.31 -7.21
C GLN A 589 19.78 -3.25 -8.13
N PHE A 590 19.81 -3.00 -9.44
CA PHE A 590 19.02 -3.76 -10.41
C PHE A 590 19.69 -5.07 -10.78
N SER A 591 21.03 -5.11 -10.82
CA SER A 591 21.84 -6.30 -11.05
C SER A 591 23.08 -6.26 -10.15
N GLU A 592 23.92 -7.31 -10.14
CA GLU A 592 25.19 -7.28 -9.42
C GLU A 592 26.10 -6.09 -9.79
N ARG A 593 25.92 -5.54 -11.00
CA ARG A 593 26.75 -4.46 -11.54
C ARG A 593 26.09 -3.09 -11.56
N TRP A 594 24.78 -3.02 -11.76
CA TRP A 594 24.08 -1.75 -11.95
C TRP A 594 23.32 -1.31 -10.71
N GLN A 595 23.52 -0.05 -10.33
CA GLN A 595 22.75 0.64 -9.31
C GLN A 595 22.22 1.97 -9.84
N ALA A 596 21.03 2.38 -9.38
CA ALA A 596 20.53 3.73 -9.60
C ALA A 596 19.98 4.31 -8.31
N SER A 597 20.01 5.62 -8.19
CA SER A 597 19.35 6.32 -7.10
C SER A 597 18.75 7.64 -7.55
N THR A 598 17.67 8.04 -6.90
CA THR A 598 16.91 9.25 -7.16
C THR A 598 16.72 10.02 -5.88
N PHE A 599 16.78 11.35 -5.97
CA PHE A 599 16.63 12.25 -4.84
C PHE A 599 15.72 13.41 -5.20
N PHE A 600 14.79 13.72 -4.30
CA PHE A 600 13.85 14.83 -4.46
C PHE A 600 13.75 15.65 -3.19
N LEU A 601 13.83 16.99 -3.33
CA LEU A 601 13.42 17.95 -2.31
C LEU A 601 12.00 18.42 -2.58
N LEU A 602 11.16 18.31 -1.56
CA LEU A 602 9.71 18.48 -1.64
C LEU A 602 9.21 19.38 -0.50
N GLY A 603 8.06 20.02 -0.72
CA GLY A 603 7.35 20.79 0.31
C GLY A 603 7.88 22.21 0.59
N ASN A 604 8.99 22.63 0.00
CA ASN A 604 9.47 24.02 0.08
C ASN A 604 9.51 24.68 -1.31
N ARG A 605 8.67 25.68 -1.56
CA ARG A 605 8.66 26.39 -2.85
C ARG A 605 9.93 27.19 -3.13
N TYR A 606 10.67 27.52 -2.07
CA TYR A 606 11.90 28.28 -2.12
C TYR A 606 13.13 27.38 -2.21
N GLN A 607 12.96 26.05 -2.18
CA GLN A 607 14.05 25.08 -2.34
C GLN A 607 13.50 23.80 -2.97
N GLN A 608 13.84 23.59 -4.23
CA GLN A 608 13.44 22.42 -5.01
C GLN A 608 14.67 21.80 -5.66
N GLN A 609 14.72 20.47 -5.70
CA GLN A 609 15.80 19.73 -6.35
C GLN A 609 15.29 18.38 -6.79
N ALA A 610 15.73 17.96 -7.97
CA ALA A 610 15.65 16.59 -8.44
C ALA A 610 17.06 16.14 -8.84
N GLY A 611 17.41 14.93 -8.43
CA GLY A 611 18.69 14.31 -8.74
C GLY A 611 18.51 12.86 -9.16
N LEU A 612 19.29 12.44 -10.16
CA LEU A 612 19.38 11.05 -10.60
C LEU A 612 20.85 10.66 -10.62
N ARG A 613 21.18 9.49 -10.08
CA ARG A 613 22.51 8.90 -10.11
C ARG A 613 22.43 7.49 -10.67
N LEU A 614 23.38 7.16 -11.53
CA LEU A 614 23.58 5.84 -12.10
C LEU A 614 25.00 5.39 -11.78
N GLY A 615 25.14 4.17 -11.26
CA GLY A 615 26.42 3.58 -10.91
C GLY A 615 26.62 2.22 -11.54
N TYR A 616 27.86 1.97 -11.94
CA TYR A 616 28.33 0.71 -12.48
C TYR A 616 29.49 0.18 -11.63
N ARG A 617 29.35 -1.04 -11.10
CA ARG A 617 30.42 -1.75 -10.40
C ARG A 617 31.30 -2.44 -11.42
N LEU A 618 32.58 -2.09 -11.40
CA LEU A 618 33.59 -2.71 -12.24
C LEU A 618 33.82 -4.16 -11.77
N PRO A 619 34.00 -5.12 -12.69
CA PRO A 619 34.44 -6.45 -12.32
C PRO A 619 35.81 -6.35 -11.65
N GLY A 620 35.93 -6.88 -10.42
CA GLY A 620 37.23 -7.07 -9.79
C GLY A 620 38.10 -7.99 -10.64
N LYS A 621 39.40 -7.69 -10.72
CA LYS A 621 40.41 -8.63 -11.20
C LYS A 621 40.63 -9.74 -10.20
#